data_AF-A0A935CR35-F1
#
_entry.id   AF-A0A935CR35-F1
#
_cell.length_a   1.000
_cell.length_b   1.000
_cell.length_c   1.000
_cell.angle_alpha   90.00
_cell.angle_beta   90.00
_cell.angle_gamma   90.00
#
_symmetry.space_group_name_H-M   'P 1'
#
loop_
_entity.id
_entity.type
_entity.pdbx_description
1 polymer ?
#
loop_
_entity_poly.entity_id
_entity_poly.type
_entity_poly.pdbx_seq_one_letter_code
_entity_poly.pdbx_strand_id
1 'polypeptide(L)'
;MSQDRLIRASDIGQYVFCQRAWWLARVLDVPSTNVGEMNAGTRVHRQHGRRVIWAARARQVGIILLVAALLAFLAFLFTLTRGS
;
A
#
# COMPACT_ATOMS: atom_id res chain seq x y z
N MET A 1 10.06 4.26 -29.33
CA MET A 1 8.80 3.49 -29.21
C MET A 1 7.79 4.42 -28.54
N SER A 2 6.83 4.98 -29.28
CA SER A 2 5.90 5.95 -28.70
C SER A 2 5.02 5.26 -27.65
N GLN A 3 4.88 5.88 -26.47
CA GLN A 3 4.08 5.37 -25.35
C GLN A 3 2.57 5.31 -25.64
N ASP A 4 2.13 5.66 -26.84
CA ASP A 4 0.73 5.93 -27.20
C ASP A 4 -0.22 4.75 -27.02
N ARG A 5 0.27 3.51 -27.07
CA ARG A 5 -0.59 2.33 -27.00
C ARG A 5 -1.01 1.94 -25.59
N LEU A 6 -0.33 2.45 -24.55
CA LEU A 6 -0.61 2.11 -23.15
C LEU A 6 -1.04 3.34 -22.36
N ILE A 7 -2.26 3.29 -21.82
CA ILE A 7 -2.81 4.29 -20.88
C ILE A 7 -2.57 3.79 -19.46
N ARG A 8 -1.87 4.57 -18.64
CA ARG A 8 -1.61 4.26 -17.23
C ARG A 8 -2.79 4.72 -16.37
N ALA A 9 -2.96 4.12 -15.19
CA ALA A 9 -3.92 4.59 -14.20
C ALA A 9 -3.69 6.06 -13.80
N SER A 10 -2.42 6.51 -13.77
CA SER A 10 -2.07 7.92 -13.55
C SER A 10 -2.60 8.85 -14.64
N ASP A 11 -2.63 8.37 -15.89
CA ASP A 11 -3.11 9.14 -17.03
C ASP A 11 -4.64 9.31 -16.93
N ILE A 12 -5.37 8.25 -16.54
CA ILE A 12 -6.82 8.32 -16.25
C ILE A 12 -7.08 9.29 -15.10
N GLY A 13 -6.32 9.19 -14.01
CA GLY A 13 -6.45 10.09 -12.86
C GLY A 13 -6.21 11.55 -13.24
N GLN A 14 -5.22 11.82 -14.09
CA GLN A 14 -4.96 13.16 -14.60
C GLN A 14 -6.09 13.66 -15.50
N TYR A 15 -6.67 12.81 -16.36
CA TYR A 15 -7.81 13.17 -17.20
C TYR A 15 -9.06 13.51 -16.38
N VAL A 16 -9.39 12.67 -15.38
CA VAL A 16 -10.51 12.90 -14.46
C VAL A 16 -10.33 14.20 -13.66
N PHE A 17 -9.10 14.49 -13.23
CA PHE A 17 -8.78 15.74 -12.55
C PHE A 17 -8.86 16.96 -13.49
N CYS A 18 -8.18 16.90 -14.64
CA CYS A 18 -8.16 17.95 -15.64
C CYS A 18 -7.80 17.40 -17.03
N GLN A 19 -8.81 17.32 -17.90
CA GLN A 19 -8.66 16.85 -19.28
C GLN A 19 -7.63 17.66 -20.08
N ARG A 20 -7.58 18.99 -19.88
CA ARG A 20 -6.59 19.86 -20.54
C ARG A 20 -5.17 19.55 -20.08
N ALA A 21 -4.95 19.34 -18.78
CA ALA A 21 -3.62 18.99 -18.26
C ALA A 21 -3.16 17.62 -18.78
N TRP A 22 -4.09 16.66 -18.87
CA TRP A 22 -3.82 15.37 -19.52
C TRP A 22 -3.45 15.53 -20.98
N TRP A 23 -4.22 16.31 -21.77
CA TRP A 23 -3.94 16.52 -23.19
C TRP A 23 -2.57 17.20 -23.41
N LEU A 24 -2.28 18.24 -22.62
CA LEU A 24 -0.98 18.91 -22.65
C LEU A 24 0.16 17.93 -22.37
N ALA A 25 0.06 17.13 -21.30
CA ALA A 25 1.10 16.20 -20.91
C ALA A 25 1.22 14.98 -21.84
N ARG A 26 0.09 14.45 -22.34
CA ARG A 26 0.05 13.19 -23.08
C ARG A 26 0.13 13.36 -24.59
N VAL A 27 -0.44 14.42 -25.14
CA VAL A 27 -0.53 14.66 -26.59
C VAL A 27 0.51 15.67 -27.06
N LEU A 28 0.75 16.74 -26.28
CA LEU A 28 1.76 17.74 -26.62
C LEU A 28 3.10 17.55 -25.89
N ASP A 29 3.23 16.55 -25.02
CA ASP A 29 4.42 16.30 -24.20
C ASP A 29 4.88 17.53 -23.38
N VAL A 30 3.91 18.36 -22.96
CA VAL A 30 4.15 19.53 -22.13
C VAL A 30 4.00 19.12 -20.65
N PRO A 31 5.11 19.01 -19.90
CA PRO A 31 5.05 18.57 -18.51
C PRO A 31 4.40 19.63 -17.62
N SER A 32 3.86 19.17 -16.47
CA SER A 32 3.38 20.06 -15.43
C SER A 32 4.52 20.91 -14.86
N THR A 33 4.25 22.18 -14.59
CA THR A 33 5.18 23.04 -13.83
C THR A 33 5.18 22.68 -12.34
N ASN A 34 4.17 21.95 -11.85
CA ASN A 34 3.99 21.59 -10.44
C ASN A 34 4.67 20.26 -10.04
N VAL A 35 5.77 19.88 -10.71
CA VAL A 35 6.49 18.62 -10.44
C VAL A 35 7.01 18.51 -9.00
N GLY A 36 7.32 19.65 -8.36
CA GLY A 36 7.77 19.70 -6.97
C GLY A 36 6.75 19.10 -6.00
N GLU A 37 5.52 19.61 -6.03
CA GLU A 37 4.44 19.13 -5.17
C GLU A 37 4.01 17.70 -5.51
N MET A 38 3.99 17.34 -6.80
CA MET A 38 3.69 15.95 -7.22
C MET A 38 4.71 14.95 -6.66
N ASN A 39 6.00 15.31 -6.67
CA ASN A 39 7.07 14.50 -6.08
C ASN A 39 6.97 14.47 -4.55
N ALA A 40 6.61 15.58 -3.91
CA ALA A 40 6.37 15.63 -2.48
C ALA A 40 5.22 14.71 -2.06
N GLY A 41 4.07 14.78 -2.75
CA GLY A 41 2.93 13.89 -2.54
C GLY A 41 3.31 12.42 -2.74
N THR A 42 4.06 12.10 -3.80
CA THR A 42 4.54 10.73 -4.06
C THR A 42 5.43 10.22 -2.92
N ARG A 43 6.31 11.05 -2.36
CA ARG A 43 7.17 10.69 -1.23
C ARG A 43 6.34 10.40 0.03
N VAL A 44 5.34 11.22 0.32
CA VAL A 44 4.41 11.00 1.45
C VAL A 44 3.65 9.70 1.28
N HIS A 45 3.09 9.42 0.09
CA HIS A 45 2.41 8.16 -0.20
C HIS A 45 3.34 6.95 -0.04
N ARG A 46 4.59 7.02 -0.51
CA ARG A 46 5.57 5.93 -0.32
C ARG A 46 5.88 5.71 1.17
N GLN A 47 6.07 6.77 1.94
CA GLN A 47 6.33 6.66 3.38
C GLN A 47 5.12 6.04 4.10
N HIS A 48 3.91 6.49 3.78
CA HIS A 48 2.67 5.90 4.32
C HIS A 48 2.55 4.42 3.95
N GLY A 49 2.77 4.06 2.69
CA GLY A 49 2.74 2.67 2.23
C GLY A 49 3.70 1.76 3.00
N ARG A 50 4.92 2.24 3.29
CA ARG A 50 5.87 1.51 4.15
C ARG A 50 5.30 1.29 5.56
N ARG A 51 4.68 2.31 6.16
CA ARG A 51 4.06 2.20 7.50
C ARG A 51 2.92 1.18 7.49
N VAL A 52 2.07 1.18 6.46
CA VAL A 52 0.98 0.21 6.30
C VAL A 52 1.51 -1.22 6.23
N ILE A 53 2.56 -1.46 5.44
CA ILE A 53 3.19 -2.79 5.34
C ILE A 53 3.72 -3.25 6.70
N TRP A 54 4.41 -2.37 7.44
CA TRP A 54 4.91 -2.71 8.78
C TRP A 54 3.79 -2.99 9.76
N ALA A 55 2.71 -2.20 9.75
CA ALA A 55 1.54 -2.44 10.59
C ALA A 55 0.88 -3.78 10.27
N ALA A 56 0.75 -4.13 8.98
CA ALA A 56 0.20 -5.41 8.55
C ALA A 56 1.06 -6.59 9.04
N ARG A 57 2.38 -6.49 8.92
CA ARG A 57 3.32 -7.51 9.43
C ARG A 57 3.25 -7.66 10.95
N ALA A 58 3.26 -6.54 11.68
CA ALA A 58 3.15 -6.54 13.13
C ALA A 58 1.83 -7.20 13.58
N ARG A 59 0.72 -6.89 12.89
CA ARG A 59 -0.58 -7.52 13.12
C ARG A 59 -0.53 -9.04 12.87
N GLN A 60 0.09 -9.48 11.78
CA GLN A 60 0.24 -10.91 11.47
C GLN A 60 1.03 -11.64 12.56
N VAL A 61 2.17 -11.08 12.99
CA VAL A 61 2.98 -11.64 14.09
C VAL A 61 2.17 -11.70 15.38
N GLY A 62 1.44 -10.65 15.72
CA GLY A 62 0.58 -10.62 16.91
C GLY A 62 -0.48 -11.71 16.90
N ILE A 63 -1.13 -11.95 15.75
CA ILE A 63 -2.11 -13.03 15.60
C ILE A 63 -1.45 -14.41 15.79
N ILE A 64 -0.28 -14.64 15.19
CA ILE A 64 0.46 -15.91 15.34
C ILE A 64 0.81 -16.17 16.80
N LEU A 65 1.34 -15.16 17.50
CA LEU A 65 1.69 -15.27 18.91
C LEU A 65 0.46 -15.54 19.79
N LEU A 66 -0.66 -14.86 19.51
CA LEU A 66 -1.91 -15.08 20.23
C LEU A 66 -2.40 -16.52 20.06
N VAL A 67 -2.40 -17.05 18.83
CA VAL A 67 -2.78 -18.44 18.56
C VAL A 67 -1.84 -19.42 19.27
N ALA A 68 -0.52 -19.19 19.22
CA ALA A 68 0.45 -20.04 19.91
C ALA A 68 0.23 -20.06 21.43
N ALA A 69 -0.04 -18.89 22.04
CA ALA A 69 -0.33 -18.79 23.47
C ALA A 69 -1.61 -19.55 23.85
N LEU A 70 -2.68 -19.43 23.04
CA LEU A 70 -3.92 -20.17 23.26
C LEU A 70 -3.72 -21.69 23.17
N LEU A 71 -2.97 -22.17 22.18
CA LEU A 71 -2.65 -23.59 22.05
C LEU A 71 -1.82 -24.11 23.23
N ALA A 72 -0.81 -23.36 23.66
CA ALA A 72 -0.01 -23.70 24.84
C ALA A 72 -0.85 -23.76 26.11
N PHE A 73 -1.76 -22.79 26.29
CA PHE A 73 -2.69 -22.76 27.42
C PHE A 73 -3.63 -23.97 27.42
N LEU A 74 -4.20 -24.33 26.27
CA LEU A 74 -5.05 -25.52 26.13
C LEU A 74 -4.27 -26.82 26.41
N ALA A 75 -3.04 -26.92 25.90
CA ALA A 75 -2.18 -28.07 26.17
C ALA A 75 -1.86 -28.19 27.67
N PHE A 76 -1.57 -27.06 28.33
CA PHE A 76 -1.34 -27.02 29.77
C PHE A 76 -2.55 -27.50 30.57
N LEU A 77 -3.74 -26.97 30.28
CA LEU A 77 -4.99 -27.44 30.91
C LEU A 77 -5.22 -28.93 30.70
N PHE A 78 -4.97 -29.43 29.48
CA PHE A 78 -5.10 -30.84 29.18
C PHE A 78 -4.15 -31.71 30.02
N THR A 79 -2.89 -31.29 30.20
CA THR A 79 -1.94 -32.01 31.07
C THR A 79 -2.38 -32.05 32.53
N LEU A 80 -2.95 -30.96 33.06
CA LEU A 80 -3.49 -30.93 34.42
C LEU A 80 -4.66 -31.90 34.61
N THR A 81 -5.57 -31.96 33.64
CA THR A 81 -6.74 -32.86 33.71
C THR A 81 -6.38 -34.35 33.58
N ARG A 82 -5.24 -34.70 32.99
CA ARG A 82 -4.76 -36.10 32.89
C ARG A 82 -3.87 -36.52 34.06
N GLY A 83 -3.28 -35.57 34.78
CA GLY A 83 -2.43 -35.83 35.95
C GLY A 83 -3.20 -35.85 37.28
N SER A 84 -4.51 -35.59 37.26
CA SER A 84 -5.44 -35.70 38.39
C SER A 84 -6.22 -37.01 38.31
#